data_AF-A0A016WZ04-F1
#
_entry.id   AF-A0A016WZ04-F1
#
_cell.length_a   1.000
_cell.length_b   1.000
_cell.length_c   1.000
_cell.angle_alpha   90.00
_cell.angle_beta   90.00
_cell.angle_gamma   90.00
#
_symmetry.space_group_name_H-M   'P 1'
#
loop_
_entity.id
_entity.type
_entity.pdbx_description
1 polymer ?
#
loop_
_entity_poly.entity_id
_entity_poly.type
_entity_poly.pdbx_seq_one_letter_code
_entity_poly.pdbx_strand_id
1 'polypeptide(L)'
;MTRLPAPYGDCVPDGKTSDYIYKNYEYSVEGCYRSCFQQLVLKECKCGDPRFPVPAGVTHCEAADPVARKCLDARMNELGGLHGSFRCRCQQPCRQSIYSVTYSPAKWPSLSLQIQLGSCNGTNAECNKHYKENGAMVEVFYEQLNFEMLTESEAYGFVNLLADFGGQLGLWCGISFLTCCEFVFLFLETTYMSAQHNWALYKKKREEKEKKKRMFE
;
A
#
# COMPACT_ATOMS: atom_id res chain seq x y z
N MET A 1 9.19 5.18 -5.91
CA MET A 1 8.98 5.20 -4.44
C MET A 1 8.45 3.85 -4.00
N THR A 2 9.05 3.29 -2.95
CA THR A 2 8.66 2.03 -2.33
C THR A 2 8.41 2.26 -0.85
N ARG A 3 7.19 1.99 -0.39
CA ARG A 3 6.74 2.17 1.00
C ARG A 3 6.61 0.84 1.69
N LEU A 4 6.72 0.84 3.02
CA LEU A 4 6.50 -0.37 3.82
C LEU A 4 5.02 -0.59 4.10
N PRO A 5 4.54 -1.85 4.00
CA PRO A 5 3.18 -2.19 4.39
C PRO A 5 3.01 -2.16 5.92
N ALA A 6 1.78 -2.39 6.37
CA ALA A 6 1.50 -2.58 7.80
C ALA A 6 2.38 -3.71 8.35
N PRO A 7 2.98 -3.57 9.55
CA PRO A 7 2.69 -2.58 10.60
C PRO A 7 3.48 -1.26 10.54
N TYR A 8 4.43 -1.10 9.62
CA TYR A 8 5.32 0.08 9.58
C TYR A 8 4.72 1.26 8.81
N GLY A 9 3.85 0.99 7.84
CA GLY A 9 3.13 2.00 7.05
C GLY A 9 1.71 1.57 6.71
N ASP A 10 0.99 2.45 6.02
CA ASP A 10 -0.41 2.23 5.61
C ASP A 10 -0.53 2.22 4.07
N CYS A 11 0.20 1.30 3.44
CA CYS A 11 0.18 1.10 1.99
C CYS A 11 -0.42 -0.26 1.61
N VAL A 12 -0.99 -0.34 0.40
CA VAL A 12 -1.57 -1.58 -0.13
C VAL A 12 -0.64 -2.18 -1.19
N PRO A 13 -0.19 -3.45 -1.05
CA PRO A 13 0.71 -4.10 -2.00
C PRO A 13 -0.01 -4.47 -3.30
N ASP A 14 -1.20 -5.06 -3.20
CA ASP A 14 -2.08 -5.40 -4.33
C ASP A 14 -3.44 -4.73 -4.14
N GLY A 15 -3.53 -3.43 -4.48
CA GLY A 15 -4.76 -2.65 -4.34
C GLY A 15 -5.87 -3.00 -5.36
N LYS A 16 -5.70 -4.07 -6.13
CA LYS A 16 -6.67 -4.53 -7.15
C LYS A 16 -7.79 -5.32 -6.49
N THR A 17 -8.77 -4.62 -5.92
CA THR A 17 -10.02 -5.25 -5.46
C THR A 17 -10.88 -5.68 -6.67
N SER A 18 -11.84 -6.59 -6.50
CA SER A 18 -12.83 -6.99 -7.53
C SER A 18 -13.51 -5.80 -8.22
N ASP A 19 -13.62 -4.72 -7.45
CA ASP A 19 -14.35 -3.50 -7.71
C ASP A 19 -13.53 -2.47 -8.50
N TYR A 20 -12.24 -2.74 -8.71
CA TYR A 20 -11.35 -1.86 -9.44
C TYR A 20 -11.62 -1.94 -10.95
N ILE A 21 -12.03 -0.81 -11.54
CA ILE A 21 -12.46 -0.75 -12.95
C ILE A 21 -11.29 -0.90 -13.93
N TYR A 22 -10.05 -0.63 -13.49
CA TYR A 22 -8.85 -0.67 -14.32
C TYR A 22 -8.05 -1.97 -14.14
N LYS A 23 -8.67 -3.14 -14.36
CA LYS A 23 -8.07 -4.47 -14.11
C LYS A 23 -6.67 -4.68 -14.74
N ASN A 24 -6.48 -4.14 -15.95
CA ASN A 24 -5.25 -4.28 -16.73
C ASN A 24 -4.12 -3.32 -16.30
N TYR A 25 -4.41 -2.33 -15.45
CA TYR A 25 -3.44 -1.34 -15.01
C TYR A 25 -2.99 -1.60 -13.58
N GLU A 26 -1.84 -1.07 -13.19
CA GLU A 26 -1.41 -1.07 -11.79
C GLU A 26 -2.39 -0.23 -10.93
N TYR A 27 -2.45 -0.56 -9.63
CA TYR A 27 -3.30 0.17 -8.71
C TYR A 27 -2.74 1.59 -8.51
N SER A 28 -3.63 2.58 -8.62
CA SER A 28 -3.33 3.98 -8.33
C SER A 28 -4.43 4.57 -7.45
N VAL A 29 -4.08 5.59 -6.66
CA VAL A 29 -5.04 6.29 -5.80
C VAL A 29 -6.16 6.93 -6.64
N GLU A 30 -5.80 7.56 -7.76
CA GLU A 30 -6.76 8.11 -8.73
C GLU A 30 -7.68 7.04 -9.30
N GLY A 31 -7.14 5.88 -9.66
CA GLY A 31 -7.91 4.74 -10.12
C GLY A 31 -8.89 4.24 -9.05
N CYS A 32 -8.49 4.24 -7.78
CA CYS A 32 -9.35 3.86 -6.66
C CYS A 32 -10.52 4.82 -6.49
N TYR A 33 -10.27 6.14 -6.48
CA TYR A 33 -11.32 7.14 -6.38
C TYR A 33 -12.30 7.07 -7.54
N ARG A 34 -11.81 6.90 -8.78
CA ARG A 34 -12.64 6.73 -9.97
C ARG A 34 -13.46 5.43 -9.92
N SER A 35 -12.86 4.33 -9.46
CA SER A 35 -13.56 3.06 -9.28
C SER A 35 -14.68 3.19 -8.26
N CYS A 36 -14.38 3.78 -7.11
CA CYS A 36 -15.34 4.02 -6.04
C CYS A 36 -16.49 4.90 -6.54
N PHE A 37 -16.20 6.00 -7.23
CA PHE A 37 -17.21 6.86 -7.84
C PHE A 37 -18.08 6.08 -8.84
N GLN A 38 -17.47 5.29 -9.71
CA GLN A 38 -18.21 4.47 -10.66
C GLN A 38 -19.16 3.49 -9.95
N GLN A 39 -18.75 2.89 -8.83
CA GLN A 39 -19.63 2.04 -8.03
C GLN A 39 -20.83 2.78 -7.43
N LEU A 40 -20.64 4.03 -7.00
CA LEU A 40 -21.73 4.86 -6.51
C LEU A 40 -22.77 5.10 -7.61
N VAL A 41 -22.31 5.53 -8.80
CA VAL A 41 -23.18 5.79 -9.95
C VAL A 41 -23.90 4.52 -10.39
N LEU A 42 -23.21 3.37 -10.43
CA LEU A 42 -23.81 2.08 -10.74
C LEU A 42 -24.90 1.68 -9.74
N LYS A 43 -24.70 1.95 -8.45
CA LYS A 43 -25.66 1.61 -7.39
C LYS A 43 -26.93 2.46 -7.45
N GLU A 44 -26.80 3.74 -7.76
CA GLU A 44 -27.90 4.70 -7.66
C GLU A 44 -28.56 5.04 -8.99
N CYS A 45 -27.76 5.24 -10.04
CA CYS A 45 -28.24 5.58 -11.38
C CYS A 45 -28.40 4.35 -12.28
N LYS A 46 -27.90 3.16 -11.87
CA LYS A 46 -27.97 1.89 -12.62
C LYS A 46 -27.27 1.89 -13.98
N CYS A 47 -26.44 2.88 -14.24
CA CYS A 47 -25.62 3.02 -15.44
C CYS A 47 -24.22 3.51 -15.04
N GLY A 48 -23.22 3.33 -15.90
CA GLY A 48 -21.87 3.81 -15.62
C GLY A 48 -21.57 5.16 -16.27
N ASP A 49 -20.73 5.97 -15.63
CA ASP A 49 -20.23 7.22 -16.23
C ASP A 49 -19.45 6.90 -17.53
N PRO A 50 -19.73 7.58 -18.66
CA PRO A 50 -19.04 7.36 -19.94
C PRO A 50 -17.54 7.71 -19.95
N ARG A 51 -17.05 8.51 -19.00
CA ARG A 51 -15.64 8.94 -18.89
C ARG A 51 -14.74 7.83 -18.35
N PHE A 52 -15.31 6.84 -17.68
CA PHE A 52 -14.59 5.76 -17.02
C PHE A 52 -15.03 4.40 -17.57
N PRO A 53 -14.14 3.38 -17.58
CA PRO A 53 -14.54 2.05 -17.98
C PRO A 53 -15.61 1.48 -17.02
N VAL A 54 -16.50 0.66 -17.57
CA VAL A 54 -17.54 -0.05 -16.82
C VAL A 54 -17.20 -1.54 -16.68
N PRO A 55 -17.62 -2.19 -15.58
CA PRO A 55 -17.50 -3.63 -15.43
C PRO A 55 -18.35 -4.38 -16.48
N ALA A 56 -17.94 -5.61 -16.81
CA ALA A 56 -18.63 -6.44 -17.80
C ALA A 56 -20.10 -6.67 -17.42
N GLY A 57 -21.01 -6.46 -18.38
CA GLY A 57 -22.45 -6.62 -18.18
C GLY A 57 -23.20 -5.34 -17.80
N VAL A 58 -22.50 -4.20 -17.66
CA VAL A 58 -23.15 -2.89 -17.46
C VAL A 58 -22.87 -1.96 -18.64
N THR A 59 -23.88 -1.20 -19.05
CA THR A 59 -23.78 -0.18 -20.10
C THR A 59 -23.50 1.20 -19.52
N HIS A 60 -22.90 2.05 -20.34
CA HIS A 60 -22.73 3.46 -20.01
C HIS A 60 -24.07 4.19 -20.02
N CYS A 61 -24.20 5.25 -19.22
CA CYS A 61 -25.37 6.11 -19.24
C CYS A 61 -25.52 6.75 -20.64
N GLU A 62 -26.69 6.57 -21.26
CA GLU A 62 -26.99 7.18 -22.54
C GLU A 62 -27.23 8.68 -22.38
N ALA A 63 -26.65 9.49 -23.27
CA ALA A 63 -26.88 10.94 -23.27
C ALA A 63 -28.34 11.32 -23.59
N ALA A 64 -29.06 10.41 -24.26
CA ALA A 64 -30.46 10.58 -24.63
C ALA A 64 -31.42 10.39 -23.44
N ASP A 65 -31.02 9.65 -22.39
CA ASP A 65 -31.87 9.42 -21.23
C ASP A 65 -31.78 10.62 -20.26
N PRO A 66 -32.86 11.41 -20.11
CA PRO A 66 -32.86 12.57 -19.23
C PRO A 66 -32.80 12.19 -17.74
N VAL A 67 -33.25 11.00 -17.35
CA VAL A 67 -33.26 10.53 -15.96
C VAL A 67 -31.85 10.14 -15.53
N ALA A 68 -31.20 9.29 -16.33
CA ALA A 68 -29.81 8.90 -16.10
C ALA A 68 -28.88 10.12 -16.08
N ARG A 69 -29.06 11.07 -17.01
CA ARG A 69 -28.25 12.29 -17.07
C ARG A 69 -28.41 13.19 -15.85
N LYS A 70 -29.64 13.40 -15.38
CA LYS A 70 -29.89 14.18 -14.14
C LYS A 70 -29.30 13.50 -12.91
N CYS A 71 -29.38 12.18 -12.83
CA CYS A 71 -28.78 11.41 -11.74
C CYS A 71 -27.25 11.55 -11.72
N LEU A 72 -26.60 11.40 -12.88
CA LEU A 72 -25.16 11.53 -13.01
C LEU A 72 -24.67 12.93 -12.63
N ASP A 73 -25.36 13.98 -13.11
CA ASP A 73 -25.01 15.37 -12.81
C ASP A 73 -25.16 15.71 -11.32
N ALA A 74 -26.22 15.20 -10.68
CA ALA A 74 -26.41 15.35 -9.24
C ALA A 74 -25.25 14.74 -8.44
N ARG A 75 -24.81 13.52 -8.79
CA ARG A 75 -23.70 12.85 -8.09
C ARG A 75 -22.34 13.44 -8.41
N MET A 76 -22.13 13.93 -9.63
CA MET A 76 -20.92 14.67 -9.98
C MET A 76 -20.80 15.96 -9.15
N ASN A 77 -21.90 16.68 -8.96
CA ASN A 77 -21.94 17.89 -8.13
C ASN A 77 -21.72 17.59 -6.64
N GLU A 78 -22.24 16.47 -6.13
CA GLU A 78 -21.95 16.03 -4.75
C GLU A 78 -20.48 15.63 -4.54
N LEU A 79 -19.84 15.03 -5.55
CA LEU A 79 -18.42 14.69 -5.50
C LEU A 79 -17.53 15.94 -5.48
N GLY A 80 -17.92 16.98 -6.22
CA GLY A 80 -17.21 18.26 -6.27
C GLY A 80 -17.50 19.20 -5.09
N GLY A 81 -18.50 18.90 -4.26
CA GLY A 81 -18.90 19.72 -3.13
C GLY A 81 -17.95 19.56 -1.93
N LEU A 82 -17.62 20.68 -1.26
CA LEU A 82 -16.82 20.72 -0.03
C LEU A 82 -17.41 19.87 1.13
N HIS A 83 -18.70 19.51 1.01
CA HIS A 83 -19.48 18.70 1.96
C HIS A 83 -19.96 17.36 1.37
N GLY A 84 -19.23 16.78 0.42
CA GLY A 84 -19.58 15.47 -0.13
C GLY A 84 -19.65 14.38 0.95
N SER A 85 -20.79 13.69 1.04
CA SER A 85 -20.99 12.53 1.94
C SER A 85 -20.16 11.30 1.52
N PHE A 86 -19.46 11.38 0.39
CA PHE A 86 -18.79 10.27 -0.24
C PHE A 86 -17.39 10.07 0.34
N ARG A 87 -17.23 9.06 1.20
CA ARG A 87 -15.95 8.69 1.81
C ARG A 87 -15.45 7.38 1.21
N CYS A 88 -14.54 7.47 0.25
CA CYS A 88 -13.77 6.31 -0.21
C CYS A 88 -12.49 6.18 0.59
N ARG A 89 -12.21 4.99 1.11
CA ARG A 89 -10.92 4.69 1.74
C ARG A 89 -9.96 4.21 0.65
N CYS A 90 -9.28 5.15 0.00
CA CYS A 90 -8.26 4.86 -1.00
C CYS A 90 -6.87 5.12 -0.41
N GLN A 91 -6.15 4.04 -0.12
CA GLN A 91 -4.79 4.09 0.41
C GLN A 91 -3.75 4.15 -0.72
N GLN A 92 -2.55 4.62 -0.40
CA GLN A 92 -1.47 4.72 -1.38
C GLN A 92 -0.89 3.33 -1.71
N PRO A 93 -0.49 3.08 -2.97
CA PRO A 93 0.23 1.86 -3.32
C PRO A 93 1.58 1.79 -2.60
N CYS A 94 2.00 0.57 -2.24
CA CYS A 94 3.36 0.35 -1.70
C CYS A 94 4.44 0.58 -2.75
N ARG A 95 4.15 0.38 -4.04
CA ARG A 95 5.08 0.66 -5.15
C ARG A 95 4.48 1.67 -6.10
N GLN A 96 5.17 2.80 -6.30
CA GLN A 96 4.71 3.86 -7.17
C GLN A 96 5.86 4.49 -7.95
N SER A 97 5.66 4.66 -9.25
CA SER A 97 6.55 5.44 -10.11
C SER A 97 5.92 6.82 -10.35
N ILE A 98 6.69 7.88 -10.08
CA ILE A 98 6.26 9.27 -10.27
C ILE A 98 7.24 9.90 -11.26
N TYR A 99 6.69 10.52 -12.30
CA TYR A 99 7.47 11.27 -13.30
C TYR A 99 7.25 12.76 -13.06
N SER A 100 8.30 13.46 -12.66
CA SER A 100 8.29 14.92 -12.65
C SER A 100 8.46 15.43 -14.08
N VAL A 101 7.60 16.34 -14.51
CA VAL A 101 7.61 16.87 -15.88
C VAL A 101 7.95 18.35 -15.84
N THR A 102 9.00 18.72 -16.55
CA THR A 102 9.35 20.11 -16.86
C THR A 102 8.98 20.39 -18.31
N TYR A 103 8.31 21.51 -18.57
CA TYR A 103 7.84 21.87 -19.91
C TYR A 103 8.61 23.09 -20.46
N SER A 104 9.06 23.00 -21.71
CA SER A 104 9.69 24.09 -22.45
C SER A 104 8.98 24.33 -23.79
N PRO A 105 8.28 25.46 -23.97
CA PRO A 105 7.64 25.79 -25.24
C PRO A 105 8.65 26.41 -26.23
N ALA A 106 8.53 26.07 -27.50
CA ALA A 106 9.24 26.74 -28.59
C ALA A 106 8.30 26.99 -29.77
N LYS A 107 8.55 28.07 -30.51
CA LYS A 107 7.78 28.38 -31.72
C LYS A 107 8.19 27.42 -32.83
N TRP A 108 7.24 26.62 -33.29
CA TRP A 108 7.40 25.69 -34.41
C TRP A 108 6.22 25.82 -35.37
N PRO A 109 6.42 25.75 -36.71
CA PRO A 109 7.69 25.71 -37.42
C PRO A 109 8.41 27.07 -37.47
N SER A 110 9.73 27.07 -37.71
CA SER A 110 10.49 28.31 -37.89
C SER A 110 10.23 28.92 -39.28
N LEU A 111 10.28 30.25 -39.40
CA LEU A 111 10.01 30.95 -40.67
C LEU A 111 11.00 30.55 -41.78
N SER A 112 12.23 30.18 -41.39
CA SER A 112 13.30 29.74 -42.29
C SER A 112 13.14 28.28 -42.75
N LEU A 113 12.21 27.52 -42.17
CA LEU A 113 11.96 26.13 -42.55
C LEU A 113 11.19 26.10 -43.88
N GLN A 114 11.92 26.08 -45.01
CA GLN A 114 11.37 25.90 -46.36
C GLN A 114 11.21 24.41 -46.75
N ILE A 115 11.17 23.52 -45.76
CA ILE A 115 11.07 22.07 -45.98
C ILE A 115 9.60 21.70 -46.04
N GLN A 116 9.20 20.84 -46.98
CA GLN A 116 7.86 20.25 -46.96
C GLN A 116 7.74 19.31 -45.75
N LEU A 117 7.19 19.84 -44.66
CA LEU A 117 6.78 19.04 -43.52
C LEU A 117 5.54 18.24 -43.92
N GLY A 118 5.64 16.92 -43.89
CA GLY A 118 4.50 16.01 -44.13
C GLY A 118 3.92 16.01 -45.54
N SER A 119 2.79 15.33 -45.71
CA SER A 119 2.03 15.26 -46.97
C SER A 119 1.04 16.41 -47.02
N CYS A 120 1.49 17.55 -47.54
CA CYS A 120 0.70 18.76 -47.66
C CYS A 120 0.49 19.08 -49.13
N ASN A 121 -0.76 19.03 -49.59
CA ASN A 121 -1.08 19.22 -51.00
C ASN A 121 -1.33 20.72 -51.27
N GLY A 122 -0.26 21.49 -51.48
CA GLY A 122 -0.32 22.95 -51.68
C GLY A 122 1.06 23.60 -51.81
N THR A 123 1.11 24.94 -51.90
CA THR A 123 2.39 25.66 -51.90
C THR A 123 3.05 25.66 -50.52
N ASN A 124 4.39 25.72 -50.47
CA ASN A 124 5.13 25.71 -49.19
C ASN A 124 4.65 26.79 -48.22
N ALA A 125 4.20 27.96 -48.71
CA ALA A 125 3.73 29.07 -47.87
C ALA A 125 2.37 28.80 -47.20
N GLU A 126 1.41 28.24 -47.95
CA GLU A 126 0.09 27.86 -47.42
C GLU A 126 0.23 26.73 -46.40
N CYS A 127 1.10 25.79 -46.69
CA CYS A 127 1.39 24.70 -45.79
C CYS A 127 2.03 25.17 -44.48
N ASN A 128 2.97 26.12 -44.55
CA ASN A 128 3.61 26.68 -43.36
C ASN A 128 2.61 27.46 -42.49
N LYS A 129 1.65 28.16 -43.11
CA LYS A 129 0.55 28.80 -42.39
C LYS A 129 -0.35 27.78 -41.70
N HIS A 130 -0.72 26.70 -42.40
CA HIS A 130 -1.54 25.62 -41.85
C HIS A 130 -0.88 24.94 -40.65
N TYR A 131 0.42 24.61 -40.72
CA TYR A 131 1.14 24.02 -39.58
C TYR A 131 1.33 24.97 -38.41
N LYS A 132 1.41 26.27 -38.66
CA LYS A 132 1.50 27.27 -37.59
C LYS A 132 0.18 27.41 -36.80
N GLU A 133 -0.96 27.19 -37.45
CA GLU A 133 -2.28 27.30 -36.82
C GLU A 133 -2.77 25.97 -36.23
N ASN A 134 -2.45 24.84 -36.86
CA ASN A 134 -2.99 23.51 -36.51
C ASN A 134 -1.94 22.50 -36.02
N GLY A 135 -0.64 22.80 -36.17
CA GLY A 135 0.45 21.87 -35.85
C GLY A 135 1.01 22.08 -34.45
N ALA A 136 1.29 20.97 -33.76
CA ALA A 136 2.06 20.97 -32.52
C ALA A 136 3.12 19.85 -32.59
N MET A 137 4.36 20.19 -32.28
CA MET A 137 5.44 19.22 -32.12
C MET A 137 5.64 18.96 -30.63
N VAL A 138 5.48 17.71 -30.21
CA VAL A 138 5.69 17.27 -28.82
C VAL A 138 6.87 16.31 -28.80
N GLU A 139 7.93 16.70 -28.11
CA GLU A 139 9.10 15.86 -27.89
C GLU A 139 9.16 15.48 -26.41
N VAL A 140 9.17 14.17 -26.14
CA VAL A 140 9.23 13.62 -24.77
C VAL A 140 10.57 12.92 -24.62
N PHE A 141 11.43 13.45 -23.76
CA PHE A 141 12.75 12.91 -23.48
C PHE A 141 13.05 12.98 -21.98
N TYR A 142 13.98 12.12 -21.53
CA TYR A 142 14.51 12.21 -20.17
C TYR A 142 15.58 13.29 -20.10
N GLU A 143 15.50 14.17 -19.11
CA GLU A 143 16.51 15.22 -18.89
C GLU A 143 17.89 14.60 -18.59
N GLN A 144 17.91 13.51 -17.83
CA GLN A 144 19.12 12.81 -17.40
C GLN A 144 18.87 11.29 -17.40
N LEU A 145 19.91 10.48 -17.57
CA LEU A 145 19.82 9.00 -17.49
C LEU A 145 19.76 8.47 -16.04
N ASN A 146 19.60 9.34 -15.05
CA ASN A 146 19.52 8.98 -13.65
C ASN A 146 18.06 8.96 -13.20
N PHE A 147 17.71 8.05 -12.29
CA PHE A 147 16.42 8.02 -11.63
C PHE A 147 16.60 8.10 -10.11
N GLU A 148 15.67 8.76 -9.43
CA GLU A 148 15.66 8.82 -7.98
C GLU A 148 14.78 7.69 -7.43
N MET A 149 15.34 6.89 -6.53
CA MET A 149 14.62 5.81 -5.86
C MET A 149 14.50 6.11 -4.36
N LEU A 150 13.30 6.48 -3.92
CA LEU A 150 12.95 6.62 -2.51
C LEU A 150 12.38 5.29 -1.98
N THR A 151 13.12 4.62 -1.11
CA THR A 151 12.70 3.36 -0.46
C THR A 151 12.66 3.53 1.05
N GLU A 152 11.53 3.17 1.67
CA GLU A 152 11.42 3.09 3.11
C GLU A 152 11.94 1.74 3.63
N SER A 153 12.74 1.79 4.70
CA SER A 153 13.24 0.62 5.43
C SER A 153 12.88 0.74 6.91
N GLU A 154 12.76 -0.39 7.60
CA GLU A 154 12.49 -0.37 9.03
C GLU A 154 13.65 0.30 9.77
N ALA A 155 13.34 1.31 10.59
CA ALA A 155 14.37 2.03 11.34
C ALA A 155 14.99 1.16 12.44
N TYR A 156 14.21 0.22 12.98
CA TYR A 156 14.64 -0.66 14.06
C TYR A 156 14.08 -2.08 13.84
N GLY A 157 14.95 -2.97 13.38
CA GLY A 157 14.62 -4.38 13.22
C GLY A 157 14.72 -5.15 14.53
N PHE A 158 14.14 -6.35 14.55
CA PHE A 158 14.19 -7.26 15.69
C PHE A 158 15.63 -7.60 16.13
N VAL A 159 16.57 -7.67 15.18
CA VAL A 159 17.98 -7.96 15.46
C VAL A 159 18.63 -6.83 16.27
N ASN A 160 18.32 -5.57 15.93
CA ASN A 160 18.82 -4.41 16.66
C ASN A 160 18.24 -4.39 18.09
N LEU A 161 16.97 -4.76 18.25
CA LEU A 161 16.32 -4.90 19.55
C LEU A 161 17.03 -5.89 20.47
N LEU A 162 17.35 -7.08 19.94
CA LEU A 162 18.08 -8.09 20.71
C LEU A 162 19.52 -7.66 21.01
N ALA A 163 20.18 -6.97 20.07
CA ALA A 163 21.53 -6.47 20.27
C ALA A 163 21.58 -5.42 21.39
N ASP A 164 20.66 -4.46 21.41
CA ASP A 164 20.62 -3.42 22.44
C ASP A 164 20.22 -3.98 23.81
N PHE A 165 19.24 -4.90 23.85
CA PHE A 165 18.83 -5.55 25.09
C PHE A 165 19.97 -6.40 25.67
N GLY A 166 20.62 -7.22 24.85
CA GLY A 166 21.77 -8.01 25.26
C GLY A 166 22.98 -7.13 25.64
N GLY A 167 23.20 -6.03 24.91
CA GLY A 167 24.25 -5.07 25.19
C GLY A 167 24.06 -4.38 26.54
N GLN A 168 22.84 -3.91 26.85
CA GLN A 168 22.55 -3.28 28.13
C GLN A 168 22.62 -4.28 29.29
N LEU A 169 22.04 -5.47 29.16
CA LEU A 169 22.13 -6.49 30.22
C LEU A 169 23.56 -6.99 30.45
N GLY A 170 24.33 -7.13 29.38
CA GLY A 170 25.74 -7.50 29.44
C GLY A 170 26.59 -6.41 30.08
N LEU A 171 26.34 -5.14 29.78
CA LEU A 171 27.10 -4.02 30.34
C LEU A 171 26.82 -3.79 31.84
N TRP A 172 25.55 -3.82 32.25
CA TRP A 172 25.17 -3.48 33.63
C TRP A 172 25.26 -4.65 34.59
N CYS A 173 24.86 -5.85 34.17
CA CYS A 173 24.79 -7.02 35.05
C CYS A 173 25.81 -8.11 34.69
N GLY A 174 26.56 -7.96 33.58
CA GLY A 174 27.43 -9.02 33.08
C GLY A 174 26.66 -10.27 32.65
N ILE A 175 25.33 -10.17 32.47
CA ILE A 175 24.48 -11.30 32.13
C ILE A 175 24.60 -11.55 30.63
N SER A 176 24.78 -12.82 30.30
CA SER A 176 24.84 -13.34 28.94
C SER A 176 23.78 -14.44 28.78
N PHE A 177 23.59 -14.89 27.54
CA PHE A 177 22.69 -16.01 27.28
C PHE A 177 23.05 -17.27 28.08
N LEU A 178 24.35 -17.50 28.31
CA LEU A 178 24.84 -18.66 29.07
C LEU A 178 24.47 -18.58 30.55
N THR A 179 24.56 -17.39 31.18
CA THR A 179 24.14 -17.23 32.58
C THR A 179 22.63 -17.40 32.74
N CYS A 180 21.81 -16.98 31.77
CA CYS A 180 20.38 -17.32 31.77
C CYS A 180 20.13 -18.83 31.72
N CYS A 181 20.83 -19.56 30.85
CA CYS A 181 20.72 -21.03 30.80
C CYS A 181 21.12 -21.69 32.12
N GLU A 182 22.18 -21.20 32.76
CA GLU A 182 22.63 -21.70 34.07
C GLU A 182 21.57 -21.51 35.16
N PHE A 183 20.95 -20.34 35.24
CA PHE A 183 19.84 -20.08 36.18
C PHE A 183 18.65 -21.03 35.95
N VAL A 184 18.30 -21.31 34.69
CA VAL A 184 17.21 -22.23 34.36
C VAL A 184 17.54 -23.66 34.82
N PHE A 185 18.76 -24.14 34.55
CA PHE A 185 19.19 -25.46 35.01
C PHE A 185 19.19 -25.56 36.54
N LEU A 186 19.73 -24.55 37.21
CA LEU A 186 19.77 -24.50 38.67
C LEU A 186 18.36 -24.47 39.27
N PHE A 187 17.42 -23.75 38.67
CA PHE A 187 16.02 -23.74 39.09
C PHE A 187 15.36 -25.12 38.92
N LEU A 188 15.58 -25.79 37.79
CA LEU A 188 15.06 -27.13 37.53
C LEU A 188 15.64 -28.17 38.51
N GLU A 189 16.94 -28.14 38.76
CA GLU A 189 17.58 -29.03 39.74
C GLU A 189 17.07 -28.78 41.16
N THR A 190 16.96 -27.52 41.57
CA THR A 190 16.50 -27.16 42.91
C THR A 190 15.05 -27.57 43.14
N THR A 191 14.18 -27.36 42.14
CA THR A 191 12.78 -27.81 42.22
C THR A 191 12.66 -29.33 42.23
N TYR A 192 13.48 -30.03 41.45
CA TYR A 192 13.55 -31.49 41.47
C TYR A 192 14.00 -32.04 42.83
N MET A 193 15.09 -31.51 43.41
CA MET A 193 15.56 -31.92 44.73
C MET A 193 14.55 -31.59 45.83
N SER A 194 13.91 -30.42 45.78
CA SER A 194 12.85 -30.02 46.72
C SER A 194 11.62 -30.95 46.64
N ALA A 195 11.21 -31.32 45.42
CA ALA A 195 10.14 -32.28 45.19
C ALA A 195 10.50 -33.68 45.73
N GLN A 196 11.72 -34.16 45.51
CA GLN A 196 12.20 -35.41 46.08
C GLN A 196 12.25 -35.39 47.61
N HIS A 197 12.71 -34.29 48.21
CA HIS A 197 12.76 -34.14 49.66
C HIS A 197 11.37 -34.14 50.28
N ASN A 198 10.43 -33.39 49.71
CA ASN A 198 9.03 -33.39 50.15
C ASN A 198 8.36 -34.75 49.94
N TRP A 199 8.68 -35.46 48.85
CA TRP A 199 8.17 -36.81 48.61
C TRP A 199 8.71 -37.82 49.63
N ALA A 200 10.00 -37.75 50.00
CA ALA A 200 10.60 -38.59 51.03
C ALA A 200 9.99 -38.33 52.41
N LEU A 201 9.75 -37.07 52.78
CA LEU A 201 9.05 -36.70 54.01
C LEU A 201 7.60 -37.18 54.02
N TYR A 202 6.90 -37.07 52.88
CA TYR A 202 5.54 -37.58 52.72
C TYR A 202 5.49 -39.11 52.89
N LYS A 203 6.45 -39.83 52.32
CA LYS A 203 6.59 -41.29 52.46
C LYS A 203 6.80 -41.69 53.93
N LYS A 204 7.72 -41.04 54.65
CA LYS A 204 7.94 -41.28 56.09
C LYS A 204 6.68 -41.06 56.93
N LYS A 205 5.95 -39.95 56.70
CA LYS A 205 4.68 -39.68 57.40
C LYS A 205 3.60 -40.73 57.10
N ARG A 206 3.54 -41.25 55.88
CA ARG A 206 2.64 -42.36 55.52
C ARG A 206 3.00 -43.64 56.25
N GLU A 207 4.27 -44.01 56.28
CA GLU A 207 4.76 -45.21 56.97
C GLU A 207 4.51 -45.13 58.49
N GLU A 208 4.69 -43.96 59.11
CA GLU A 208 4.34 -43.73 60.52
C GLU A 208 2.84 -43.85 60.80
N LYS A 209 1.98 -43.33 59.90
CA LYS A 209 0.52 -43.50 60.01
C LYS A 209 0.10 -44.97 59.87
N GLU A 210 0.71 -45.72 58.96
CA GLU A 210 0.47 -47.16 58.78
C GLU A 210 0.97 -47.98 59.98
N LYS A 211 2.11 -47.61 60.60
CA LYS A 211 2.57 -48.24 61.85
C LYS A 211 1.63 -47.94 63.02
N LYS A 212 1.16 -46.71 63.18
CA LYS A 212 0.17 -46.36 64.23
C LYS A 212 -1.15 -47.10 64.06
N LYS A 213 -1.65 -47.27 62.84
CA LYS A 213 -2.86 -48.06 62.57
C LYS A 213 -2.69 -49.53 62.99
N ARG A 214 -1.58 -50.17 62.61
CA ARG A 214 -1.26 -51.57 62.99
C ARG A 214 -1.00 -51.80 64.49
N MET A 215 -0.84 -50.74 65.28
CA MET A 215 -0.64 -50.82 66.72
C MET A 215 -1.95 -50.63 67.50
N PHE A 216 -3.03 -50.25 66.81
CA PHE A 216 -4.37 -49.99 67.35
C PHE A 216 -5.42 -51.02 66.89
N GLU A 217 -5.00 -52.02 66.11
CA GLU A 217 -5.70 -53.30 65.85
C GLU A 217 -5.08 -54.40 66.72
#